data_AF-A0AAD2CKX5-F1
#
_entry.id   AF-A0AAD2CKX5-F1
#
_cell.length_a   1.000
_cell.length_b   1.000
_cell.length_c   1.000
_cell.angle_alpha   90.00
_cell.angle_beta   90.00
_cell.angle_gamma   90.00
#
_symmetry.space_group_name_H-M   'P 1'
#
loop_
_entity.id
_entity.type
_entity.pdbx_description
1 polymer ?
#
loop_
_entity_poly.entity_id
_entity_poly.type
_entity_poly.pdbx_seq_one_letter_code
_entity_poly.pdbx_strand_id
1 'polypeptide(L)'
;LHNGHFKAGIYSPMVAQCDALFRHIPLTTGFVPDNWRHLMNFAIEKKPGDFRLTKMRTIQLMNSESQANYKKLGRLAMAYGEEHHLWPMDSAGLENTIKRSILPCLNALCGTF
;
A
#
# COMPACT_ATOMS: atom_id res chain seq x y z
N LEU A 1 -3.86 5.02 14.66
CA LEU A 1 -5.19 5.58 14.35
C LEU A 1 -5.91 4.62 13.41
N HIS A 2 -7.17 4.23 13.64
CA HIS A 2 -7.88 3.31 12.75
C HIS A 2 -8.58 4.07 11.60
N ASN A 3 -8.84 3.41 10.46
CA ASN A 3 -9.51 3.99 9.29
C ASN A 3 -10.82 4.75 9.62
N GLY A 4 -11.54 4.33 10.67
CA GLY A 4 -12.76 5.01 11.12
C GLY A 4 -12.52 6.46 11.59
N HIS A 5 -11.37 6.75 12.20
CA HIS A 5 -11.05 8.10 12.66
C HIS A 5 -10.80 9.05 11.48
N PHE A 6 -10.16 8.57 10.40
CA PHE A 6 -9.99 9.40 9.19
C PHE A 6 -11.34 9.71 8.55
N LYS A 7 -12.27 8.75 8.54
CA LYS A 7 -13.63 8.98 8.05
C LYS A 7 -14.39 10.00 8.89
N ALA A 8 -14.23 10.00 10.22
CA ALA A 8 -14.81 11.03 11.07
C ALA A 8 -14.10 12.39 10.91
N GLY A 9 -12.78 12.38 10.71
CA GLY A 9 -11.97 13.57 10.53
C GLY A 9 -12.33 14.39 9.28
N ILE A 10 -12.96 13.79 8.27
CA ILE A 10 -13.38 14.50 7.06
C ILE A 10 -14.41 15.61 7.34
N TYR A 11 -15.19 15.49 8.42
CA TYR A 11 -16.22 16.47 8.76
C TYR A 11 -15.62 17.78 9.32
N SER A 12 -14.34 17.78 9.70
CA SER A 12 -13.61 18.98 10.11
C SER A 12 -12.58 19.35 9.04
N PRO A 13 -12.72 20.51 8.36
CA PRO A 13 -11.79 20.94 7.31
C PRO A 13 -10.34 21.02 7.79
N MET A 14 -10.12 21.50 9.01
CA MET A 14 -8.79 21.60 9.60
C MET A 14 -8.14 20.21 9.79
N VAL A 15 -8.87 19.27 10.38
CA VAL A 15 -8.36 17.91 10.63
C VAL A 15 -8.09 17.18 9.32
N ALA A 16 -8.98 17.32 8.35
CA ALA A 16 -8.81 16.74 7.02
C ALA A 16 -7.58 17.29 6.29
N GLN A 17 -7.31 18.60 6.40
CA GLN A 17 -6.12 19.22 5.82
C GLN A 17 -4.84 18.73 6.50
N CYS A 18 -4.81 18.67 7.84
CA CYS A 18 -3.67 18.12 8.57
C CYS A 18 -3.39 16.67 8.17
N ASP A 19 -4.42 15.82 8.12
CA ASP A 19 -4.30 14.42 7.69
C ASP A 19 -3.78 14.29 6.25
N ALA A 20 -4.25 15.14 5.33
CA ALA A 20 -3.75 15.18 3.97
C ALA A 20 -2.27 15.58 3.91
N LEU A 21 -1.86 16.59 4.68
CA LEU A 21 -0.46 17.04 4.75
C LEU A 21 0.46 15.95 5.31
N PHE A 22 0.08 15.28 6.39
CA PHE A 22 0.87 14.20 6.98
C PHE A 22 1.07 13.03 6.02
N ARG A 23 0.11 12.76 5.14
CA ARG A 23 0.24 11.74 4.09
C ARG A 23 1.04 12.23 2.88
N HIS A 24 0.89 13.50 2.53
CA HIS A 24 1.55 14.09 1.36
C HIS A 24 3.06 14.22 1.55
N ILE A 25 3.53 14.67 2.72
CA ILE A 25 4.95 14.89 2.99
C ILE A 25 5.78 13.62 2.70
N PRO A 26 5.48 12.44 3.26
CA PRO A 26 6.18 11.20 2.95
C PRO A 26 6.18 10.84 1.46
N LEU A 27 5.04 11.04 0.79
CA LEU A 27 4.88 10.67 -0.61
C LEU A 27 5.75 11.52 -1.54
N THR A 28 5.88 12.82 -1.25
CA THR A 28 6.65 13.76 -2.09
C THR A 28 8.13 13.79 -1.73
N THR A 29 8.47 13.66 -0.45
CA THR A 29 9.86 13.79 0.03
C THR A 29 10.62 12.46 0.06
N GLY A 30 9.90 11.33 -0.03
CA GLY A 30 10.50 10.00 0.18
C GLY A 30 10.82 9.68 1.64
N PHE A 31 10.48 10.56 2.58
CA PHE A 31 10.64 10.33 4.01
C PHE A 31 9.63 9.29 4.52
N VAL A 32 10.07 8.35 5.36
CA VAL A 32 9.18 7.36 6.00
C VAL A 32 9.22 7.53 7.51
N PRO A 33 8.08 7.93 8.14
CA PRO A 33 7.95 8.00 9.60
C PRO A 33 8.22 6.63 10.25
N ASP A 34 8.85 6.61 11.43
CA ASP A 34 9.21 5.35 12.11
C ASP A 34 8.00 4.44 12.36
N ASN A 35 6.85 5.04 12.71
CA ASN A 35 5.59 4.32 12.92
C ASN A 35 5.07 3.59 11.66
N TRP A 36 5.54 3.96 10.46
CA TRP A 36 5.14 3.32 9.20
C TRP A 36 6.10 2.19 8.80
N ARG A 37 7.25 2.07 9.47
CA ARG A 37 8.25 1.02 9.22
C ARG A 37 7.91 -0.32 9.87
N HIS A 38 6.88 -0.35 10.72
CA HIS A 38 6.39 -1.57 11.33
C HIS A 38 5.40 -2.26 10.39
N LEU A 39 5.84 -3.34 9.75
CA LEU A 39 5.00 -4.20 8.91
C LEU A 39 4.87 -5.57 9.56
N MET A 40 3.66 -6.09 9.55
CA MET A 40 3.34 -7.39 10.16
C MET A 40 2.84 -8.35 9.09
N ASN A 41 3.53 -9.46 8.90
CA ASN A 41 3.07 -10.51 8.00
C ASN A 41 2.11 -11.44 8.74
N PHE A 42 0.89 -11.54 8.23
CA PHE A 42 -0.12 -12.43 8.77
C PHE A 42 -0.54 -13.46 7.71
N ALA A 43 -0.61 -14.73 8.11
CA ALA A 43 -1.07 -15.81 7.24
C ALA A 43 -2.60 -15.92 7.37
N ILE A 44 -3.30 -15.73 6.26
CA ILE A 44 -4.76 -15.86 6.17
C ILE A 44 -5.09 -17.06 5.28
N GLU A 45 -6.03 -17.87 5.72
CA GLU A 45 -6.53 -19.02 4.98
C GLU A 45 -7.13 -18.61 3.62
N LYS A 46 -6.82 -19.35 2.56
CA LYS A 46 -7.48 -19.17 1.25
C LYS A 46 -8.93 -19.66 1.28
N LYS A 47 -9.19 -20.72 2.06
CA LYS A 47 -10.48 -21.35 2.29
C LYS A 47 -10.65 -21.56 3.78
N PRO A 48 -11.79 -21.15 4.38
CA PRO A 48 -12.03 -21.34 5.81
C PRO A 48 -11.85 -22.81 6.22
N GLY A 49 -11.09 -23.05 7.28
CA GLY A 49 -10.81 -24.36 7.86
C GLY A 49 -9.62 -25.12 7.26
N ASP A 50 -8.90 -24.57 6.27
CA ASP A 50 -7.73 -25.21 5.65
C ASP A 50 -6.41 -24.51 6.04
N PHE A 51 -5.81 -24.97 7.14
CA PHE A 51 -4.59 -24.41 7.74
C PHE A 51 -3.28 -24.90 7.09
N ARG A 52 -3.35 -25.62 5.96
CA ARG A 52 -2.13 -26.09 5.28
C ARG A 52 -1.34 -24.89 4.75
N LEU A 53 -0.02 -24.88 4.95
CA LEU A 53 0.88 -23.80 4.50
C LEU A 53 0.67 -23.42 3.01
N THR A 54 0.49 -24.41 2.14
CA THR A 54 0.24 -24.20 0.70
C THR A 54 -1.11 -23.53 0.39
N LYS A 55 -2.04 -23.60 1.33
CA LYS A 55 -3.41 -23.09 1.25
C LYS A 55 -3.60 -21.80 2.06
N MET A 56 -2.53 -21.24 2.62
CA MET A 56 -2.53 -19.89 3.20
C MET A 56 -2.02 -18.84 2.21
N ARG A 57 -2.45 -17.58 2.39
CA ARG A 57 -1.90 -16.38 1.75
C ARG A 57 -1.25 -15.54 2.83
N THR A 58 -0.03 -15.08 2.58
CA THR A 58 0.59 -14.06 3.43
C THR A 58 0.05 -12.70 3.04
N ILE A 59 -0.50 -11.98 4.02
CA ILE A 59 -0.94 -10.60 3.88
C ILE A 59 -0.06 -9.76 4.79
N GLN A 60 0.55 -8.73 4.21
CA GLN A 60 1.35 -7.76 4.95
C GLN A 60 0.44 -6.63 5.44
N LEU A 61 0.27 -6.55 6.76
CA LEU A 61 -0.45 -5.50 7.44
C LEU A 61 0.49 -4.31 7.68
N MET A 62 -0.02 -3.12 7.42
CA MET A 62 0.69 -1.86 7.49
C MET A 62 -0.18 -0.83 8.22
N ASN A 63 0.42 0.27 8.65
CA ASN A 63 -0.33 1.42 9.13
C ASN A 63 -1.34 1.88 8.07
N SER A 64 -2.54 2.27 8.50
CA SER A 64 -3.62 2.73 7.62
C SER A 64 -3.21 3.91 6.74
N GLU A 65 -2.39 4.82 7.26
CA GLU A 65 -1.94 6.01 6.52
C GLU A 65 -0.98 5.62 5.39
N SER A 66 -0.01 4.75 5.67
CA SER A 66 0.93 4.25 4.67
C SER A 66 0.22 3.40 3.62
N GLN A 67 -0.74 2.57 4.03
CA GLN A 67 -1.54 1.76 3.08
C GLN A 67 -2.33 2.62 2.09
N ALA A 68 -2.88 3.75 2.52
CA ALA A 68 -3.56 4.70 1.63
C ALA A 68 -2.59 5.31 0.61
N ASN A 69 -1.38 5.67 1.03
CA ASN A 69 -0.33 6.18 0.16
C ASN A 69 0.13 5.15 -0.86
N TYR A 70 0.35 3.89 -0.45
CA TYR A 70 0.74 2.83 -1.38
C TYR A 70 -0.35 2.54 -2.41
N LYS A 71 -1.63 2.63 -2.04
CA LYS A 71 -2.72 2.56 -3.02
C LYS A 71 -2.70 3.72 -4.01
N LYS A 72 -2.40 4.94 -3.54
CA LYS A 72 -2.28 6.10 -4.44
C LYS A 72 -1.08 5.96 -5.37
N LEU A 73 0.08 5.55 -4.86
CA LEU A 73 1.29 5.34 -5.63
C LEU A 73 1.08 4.25 -6.70
N GLY A 74 0.46 3.13 -6.36
CA GLY A 74 0.16 2.08 -7.32
C GLY A 74 -0.77 2.55 -8.44
N ARG A 75 -1.78 3.37 -8.13
CA ARG A 75 -2.63 3.98 -9.17
C ARG A 75 -1.88 4.95 -10.07
N LEU A 76 -0.97 5.75 -9.51
CA LEU A 76 -0.16 6.69 -10.28
C LEU A 76 0.82 5.94 -11.21
N ALA A 77 1.49 4.92 -10.68
CA ALA A 77 2.37 4.06 -11.47
C ALA A 77 1.62 3.37 -12.62
N MET A 78 0.38 2.95 -12.36
CA MET A 78 -0.49 2.37 -13.38
C MET A 78 -0.85 3.34 -14.49
N ALA A 79 -1.38 4.51 -14.13
CA ALA A 79 -1.73 5.55 -15.08
C ALA A 79 -0.51 5.97 -15.92
N TYR A 80 0.65 6.10 -15.28
CA TYR A 80 1.91 6.42 -15.97
C TYR A 80 2.30 5.35 -16.99
N GLY A 81 2.25 4.07 -16.61
CA GLY A 81 2.62 3.01 -17.56
C GLY A 81 1.59 2.80 -18.68
N GLU A 82 0.31 3.14 -18.46
CA GLU A 82 -0.71 3.16 -19.51
C GLU A 82 -0.43 4.30 -20.51
N GLU A 83 -0.14 5.51 -20.01
CA GLU A 83 0.19 6.67 -20.84
C GLU A 83 1.43 6.42 -21.71
N HIS A 84 2.46 5.79 -21.14
CA HIS A 84 3.72 5.51 -21.83
C HIS A 84 3.77 4.16 -22.53
N HIS A 85 2.65 3.42 -22.61
CA HIS A 85 2.55 2.09 -23.24
C HIS A 85 3.62 1.10 -22.75
N LEU A 86 4.01 1.22 -21.46
CA LEU A 86 5.03 0.39 -20.83
C LEU A 86 4.50 -1.00 -20.46
N TRP A 87 3.18 -1.20 -20.56
CA TRP A 87 2.51 -2.45 -20.21
C TRP A 87 2.21 -3.29 -21.47
N PRO A 88 2.62 -4.56 -21.53
CA PRO A 88 2.14 -5.46 -22.57
C PRO A 88 0.63 -5.72 -22.42
N MET A 89 -0.09 -5.76 -23.54
CA MET A 89 -1.56 -5.83 -23.66
C MET A 89 -2.25 -7.01 -22.95
N ASP A 90 -1.49 -8.02 -22.50
CA ASP A 90 -2.02 -9.16 -21.75
C ASP A 90 -2.29 -8.78 -20.28
N SER A 91 -3.43 -8.12 -20.10
CA SER A 91 -4.02 -7.63 -18.84
C SER A 91 -4.03 -8.61 -17.66
N ALA A 92 -3.91 -9.92 -17.89
CA ALA A 92 -3.84 -10.94 -16.83
C ALA A 92 -2.48 -10.98 -16.10
N GLY A 93 -1.39 -10.57 -16.75
CA GLY A 93 -0.04 -10.51 -16.15
C GLY A 93 0.20 -9.23 -15.35
N LEU A 94 -0.55 -8.17 -15.65
CA LEU A 94 -0.35 -6.81 -15.17
C LEU A 94 -0.54 -6.69 -13.65
N GLU A 95 -1.62 -7.25 -13.10
CA GLU A 95 -1.89 -7.27 -11.64
C GLU A 95 -0.75 -7.94 -10.85
N ASN A 96 -0.15 -9.00 -11.41
CA ASN A 96 0.93 -9.74 -10.78
C ASN A 96 2.30 -9.05 -10.93
N THR A 97 2.52 -8.33 -12.04
CA THR A 97 3.74 -7.54 -12.28
C THR A 97 3.78 -6.28 -11.43
N ILE A 98 2.64 -5.59 -11.23
CA ILE A 98 2.56 -4.42 -10.32
C ILE A 98 2.79 -4.84 -8.87
N LYS A 99 2.18 -5.95 -8.43
CA LYS A 99 2.45 -6.52 -7.09
C LYS A 99 3.94 -6.87 -6.93
N ARG A 100 4.60 -7.32 -8.00
CA ARG A 100 6.04 -7.65 -8.02
C ARG A 100 6.97 -6.46 -8.18
N SER A 101 6.55 -5.32 -8.72
CA SER A 101 7.41 -4.13 -8.87
C SER A 101 7.26 -3.15 -7.70
N ILE A 102 6.05 -3.00 -7.17
CA ILE A 102 5.78 -2.13 -6.03
C ILE A 102 6.29 -2.72 -4.72
N LEU A 103 6.18 -4.04 -4.52
CA LEU A 103 6.61 -4.69 -3.27
C LEU A 103 8.13 -4.63 -3.03
N PRO A 104 9.01 -4.83 -4.02
CA PRO A 104 10.45 -4.59 -3.88
C PRO A 104 10.79 -3.12 -3.68
N CYS A 105 10.09 -2.19 -4.35
CA CYS A 105 10.26 -0.75 -4.11
C CYS A 105 9.83 -0.36 -2.68
N LEU A 106 8.78 -0.98 -2.13
CA LEU A 106 8.39 -0.86 -0.73
C LEU A 106 9.47 -1.41 0.21
N ASN A 107 10.00 -2.60 -0.08
CA ASN A 107 11.04 -3.24 0.73
C ASN A 107 12.37 -2.46 0.69
N ALA A 108 12.69 -1.84 -0.46
CA ALA A 108 13.85 -0.96 -0.61
C ALA A 108 13.70 0.37 0.15
N LEU A 109 12.49 0.96 0.18
CA LEU A 109 12.21 2.18 0.94
C LEU A 109 12.11 1.94 2.45
N CYS A 110 11.70 0.73 2.86
CA CYS A 110 11.52 0.38 4.26
C CYS A 110 12.73 -0.31 4.89
N GLY A 111 13.81 -0.54 4.13
CA GLY A 111 15.01 -1.21 4.62
C GLY A 111 14.69 -2.62 5.15
N THR A 112 14.45 -3.57 4.26
CA THR A 112 14.41 -4.99 4.67
C THR A 112 15.81 -5.52 4.93
N PHE A 113 16.05 -5.95 6.18
CA PHE A 113 16.77 -7.19 6.45
C PHE A 113 16.00 -8.38 5.86
#